data_AF-A0A4Z2DU61-F1
#
_entry.id   AF-A0A4Z2DU61-F1
#
_cell.length_a   1.000
_cell.length_b   1.000
_cell.length_c   1.000
_cell.angle_alpha   90.00
_cell.angle_beta   90.00
_cell.angle_gamma   90.00
#
_symmetry.space_group_name_H-M   'P 1'
#
loop_
_entity.id
_entity.type
_entity.pdbx_description
1 polymer ?
#
loop_
_entity_poly.entity_id
_entity_poly.type
_entity_poly.pdbx_seq_one_letter_code
_entity_poly.pdbx_strand_id
1 'polypeptide(L)'
;MAVRAYREAGMWEEAIRVAETYLPNRVQELKEEFREERMRAITGGHGSSNRKQSTDYQRQQSTSIVDEITNAYLLQAKDYESRGEYLRAVEYYLKLAPNTNSTDNNLNDSVKQQQITPEICEHAWMYAANLAVKFLPTDSSVKVVELVASRLTSIQRHTLAGELLLSVDKIQKAIDAFIAGENWSKAKCVARELEPRLEAYVDAKYKEALKISGQAETLAGVDIISALDMYAKQGKWEKCLSTAEQLLREAEKTFNSQRINNKIKNTNNISNESNTELPSKVLKEHQLLHKYVAEYAANLIKDSRVYDAMLLYKKYGTPAYKQNFNIYKRIFQGITNQRGLYGPDAYQTWSTLRDILFDLSQNLKQIASDIQPDIIKLFERMLLVSHYYAIRSALLSSKQDVKEIVTQISVSLLRHSDILPADKVFYEAGLDCRQIGWNNMAFVFLNRYLDLVEAIEDPDNSSDSLDSTDFQGTDIPMEVPIPEHAYTTDKEHESIREWILAVSMDQKLDQTLPKDERGVYVASLNSPGTGLSALPCIISGYPVLRNGIIFEQSKRIASKVNWDKFLYITKISRTSECSDVKEFIERWSGTNTLNGI
;
A
#
# COMPACT_ATOMS: atom_id res chain seq x y z
N MET A 1 -3.66 -39.29 49.61
CA MET A 1 -3.11 -40.39 48.79
C MET A 1 -3.23 -40.07 47.30
N ALA A 2 -4.42 -39.65 46.81
CA ALA A 2 -4.64 -39.27 45.40
C ALA A 2 -3.72 -38.15 44.89
N VAL A 3 -3.56 -37.03 45.63
CA VAL A 3 -2.69 -35.90 45.22
C VAL A 3 -1.23 -36.32 45.01
N ARG A 4 -0.70 -37.24 45.85
CA ARG A 4 0.66 -37.77 45.71
C ARG A 4 0.78 -38.64 44.46
N ALA A 5 -0.21 -39.48 44.17
CA ALA A 5 -0.22 -40.31 42.96
C ALA A 5 -0.30 -39.46 41.67
N TYR A 6 -1.12 -38.41 41.66
CA TYR A 6 -1.17 -37.48 40.52
C TYR A 6 0.13 -36.68 40.33
N ARG A 7 0.76 -36.28 41.44
CA ARG A 7 2.09 -35.64 41.44
C ARG A 7 3.18 -36.58 40.89
N GLU A 8 3.24 -37.82 41.35
CA GLU A 8 4.23 -38.82 40.90
C GLU A 8 4.03 -39.24 39.44
N ALA A 9 2.80 -39.14 38.93
CA ALA A 9 2.47 -39.37 37.52
C ALA A 9 2.68 -38.14 36.61
N GLY A 10 3.15 -37.01 37.14
CA GLY A 10 3.35 -35.77 36.38
C GLY A 10 2.05 -35.03 35.98
N MET A 11 0.90 -35.47 36.50
CA MET A 11 -0.42 -34.86 36.24
C MET A 11 -0.70 -33.73 37.23
N TRP A 12 0.10 -32.67 37.16
CA TRP A 12 0.08 -31.57 38.12
C TRP A 12 -1.22 -30.76 38.15
N GLU A 13 -1.88 -30.59 36.99
CA GLU A 13 -3.17 -29.87 36.92
C GLU A 13 -4.28 -30.61 37.67
N GLU A 14 -4.33 -31.94 37.55
CA GLU A 14 -5.27 -32.79 38.29
C GLU A 14 -4.87 -32.90 39.78
N ALA A 15 -3.56 -32.92 40.08
CA ALA A 15 -3.07 -32.87 41.46
C ALA A 15 -3.50 -31.59 42.19
N ILE A 16 -3.42 -30.44 41.53
CA ILE A 16 -3.83 -29.13 42.07
C ILE A 16 -5.36 -29.06 42.21
N ARG A 17 -6.13 -29.52 41.21
CA ARG A 17 -7.61 -29.55 41.27
C ARG A 17 -8.13 -30.43 42.40
N VAL A 18 -7.52 -31.60 42.60
CA VAL A 18 -7.87 -32.50 43.72
C VAL A 18 -7.41 -31.90 45.06
N ALA A 19 -6.29 -31.20 45.11
CA ALA A 19 -5.84 -30.51 46.32
C ALA A 19 -6.74 -29.32 46.71
N GLU A 20 -7.31 -28.58 45.75
CA GLU A 20 -8.24 -27.47 46.02
C GLU A 20 -9.52 -27.92 46.72
N THR A 21 -10.02 -29.11 46.38
CA THR A 21 -11.26 -29.65 46.97
C THR A 21 -11.03 -30.31 48.33
N TYR A 22 -9.87 -30.95 48.54
CA TYR A 22 -9.66 -31.83 49.69
C TYR A 22 -8.53 -31.40 50.65
N LEU A 23 -7.63 -30.50 50.24
CA LEU A 23 -6.51 -30.00 51.06
C LEU A 23 -6.17 -28.51 50.76
N PRO A 24 -7.07 -27.55 51.06
CA PRO A 24 -6.89 -26.13 50.73
C PRO A 24 -5.61 -25.51 51.31
N ASN A 25 -5.18 -25.96 52.50
CA ASN A 25 -3.96 -25.47 53.16
C ASN A 25 -2.66 -25.85 52.43
N ARG A 26 -2.73 -26.83 51.52
CA ARG A 26 -1.57 -27.41 50.84
C ARG A 26 -1.53 -27.10 49.33
N VAL A 27 -2.56 -26.40 48.84
CA VAL A 27 -2.67 -25.97 47.45
C VAL A 27 -1.54 -25.03 47.06
N GLN A 28 -1.19 -24.12 47.97
CA GLN A 28 -0.13 -23.14 47.72
C GLN A 28 1.23 -23.84 47.54
N GLU A 29 1.57 -24.78 48.43
CA GLU A 29 2.78 -25.61 48.34
C GLU A 29 2.83 -26.39 47.01
N LEU A 30 1.71 -26.99 46.59
CA LEU A 30 1.63 -27.74 45.32
C LEU A 30 1.74 -26.85 44.07
N LYS A 31 1.21 -25.63 44.13
CA LYS A 31 1.36 -24.63 43.05
C LYS A 31 2.82 -24.15 42.95
N GLU A 32 3.51 -24.02 44.07
CA GLU A 32 4.94 -23.69 44.11
C GLU A 32 5.79 -24.84 43.58
N GLU A 33 5.56 -26.08 44.01
CA GLU A 33 6.24 -27.27 43.49
C GLU A 33 6.04 -27.43 41.96
N PHE A 34 4.83 -27.19 41.46
CA PHE A 34 4.55 -27.25 40.01
C PHE A 34 5.30 -26.16 39.23
N ARG A 35 5.38 -24.94 39.77
CA ARG A 35 6.13 -23.84 39.16
C ARG A 35 7.63 -24.13 39.12
N GLU A 36 8.20 -24.67 40.20
CA GLU A 36 9.61 -25.08 40.25
C GLU A 36 9.94 -26.13 39.20
N GLU A 37 9.06 -27.11 39.00
CA GLU A 37 9.25 -28.16 38.00
C GLU A 37 9.23 -27.60 36.58
N ARG A 38 8.34 -26.65 36.29
CA ARG A 38 8.32 -25.94 34.99
C ARG A 38 9.57 -25.09 34.79
N MET A 39 10.05 -24.39 35.81
CA MET A 39 11.32 -23.65 35.74
C MET A 39 12.50 -24.57 35.41
N ARG A 40 12.59 -25.75 36.04
CA ARG A 40 13.64 -26.74 35.75
C ARG A 40 13.61 -27.26 34.32
N ALA A 41 12.41 -27.43 33.75
CA ALA A 41 12.25 -27.83 32.36
C ALA A 41 12.76 -26.77 31.36
N ILE A 42 12.64 -25.48 31.70
CA ILE A 42 13.06 -24.35 30.86
C ILE A 42 14.58 -24.14 30.90
N THR A 43 15.21 -24.29 32.07
CA THR A 43 16.66 -24.04 32.24
C THR A 43 17.55 -25.17 31.70
N GLY A 44 16.97 -26.29 31.27
CA GLY A 44 17.72 -27.48 30.86
C GLY A 44 18.41 -28.14 32.06
N GLY A 45 17.96 -29.35 32.44
CA GLY A 45 18.46 -30.04 33.62
C GLY A 45 19.98 -30.26 33.64
N HIS A 46 20.69 -29.41 34.37
CA HIS A 46 21.98 -29.73 35.00
C HIS A 46 21.82 -29.60 36.53
N GLY A 47 20.91 -30.42 37.07
CA GLY A 47 20.71 -30.61 38.50
C GLY A 47 21.40 -31.87 38.98
N SER A 48 22.60 -31.73 39.53
CA SER A 48 23.31 -32.76 40.28
C SER A 48 22.39 -33.45 41.30
N SER A 49 22.06 -34.71 41.06
CA SER A 49 21.44 -35.60 42.04
C SER A 49 22.39 -36.76 42.34
N ASN A 50 22.90 -36.75 43.57
CA ASN A 50 23.79 -37.71 44.21
C ASN A 50 23.74 -39.16 43.70
N ARG A 51 24.86 -39.61 43.11
CA ARG A 51 25.30 -41.02 43.17
C ARG A 51 26.77 -41.04 43.60
N LYS A 52 27.04 -41.58 44.78
CA LYS A 52 28.38 -41.75 45.36
C LYS A 52 29.27 -42.56 44.41
N GLN A 53 30.20 -41.91 43.73
CA GLN A 53 31.52 -42.47 43.36
C GLN A 53 32.42 -41.35 42.81
N SER A 54 33.60 -41.21 43.43
CA SER A 54 34.78 -40.47 42.96
C SER A 54 34.59 -39.00 42.55
N THR A 55 34.36 -38.14 43.54
CA THR A 55 34.63 -36.70 43.44
C THR A 55 36.12 -36.45 43.66
N ASP A 56 36.93 -36.41 42.60
CA ASP A 56 38.26 -35.76 42.65
C ASP A 56 38.70 -35.11 41.32
N TYR A 57 37.96 -35.29 40.21
CA TYR A 57 38.45 -34.85 38.88
C TYR A 57 37.71 -33.68 38.21
N GLN A 58 36.72 -33.05 38.87
CA GLN A 58 36.00 -31.89 38.29
C GLN A 58 35.94 -30.65 39.18
N ARG A 59 36.58 -30.68 40.36
CA ARG A 59 36.71 -29.51 41.25
C ARG A 59 37.89 -28.60 40.90
N GLN A 60 38.56 -28.83 39.77
CA GLN A 60 39.80 -28.17 39.38
C GLN A 60 39.67 -27.20 38.19
N GLN A 61 38.56 -27.18 37.45
CA GLN A 61 38.44 -26.28 36.28
C GLN A 61 37.62 -25.01 36.51
N SER A 62 36.67 -24.99 37.46
CA SER A 62 35.91 -23.77 37.80
C SER A 62 36.57 -22.92 38.91
N THR A 63 37.53 -23.49 39.64
CA THR A 63 38.35 -22.81 40.66
C THR A 63 39.62 -22.20 40.08
N SER A 64 40.19 -22.78 39.00
CA SER A 64 41.53 -22.40 38.54
C SER A 64 41.65 -21.01 37.93
N ILE A 65 40.56 -20.44 37.36
CA ILE A 65 40.62 -19.08 36.79
C ILE A 65 40.59 -18.00 37.88
N VAL A 66 39.95 -18.28 39.03
CA VAL A 66 39.82 -17.31 40.14
C VAL A 66 41.00 -17.40 41.12
N ASP A 67 41.74 -18.51 41.09
CA ASP A 67 42.87 -18.73 42.00
C ASP A 67 44.17 -18.03 41.53
N GLU A 68 44.28 -17.64 40.25
CA GLU A 68 45.46 -16.95 39.71
C GLU A 68 45.37 -15.41 39.71
N ILE A 69 44.28 -14.80 40.20
CA ILE A 69 44.07 -13.35 40.09
C ILE A 69 44.35 -12.64 41.41
N THR A 70 45.44 -11.85 41.46
CA THR A 70 45.84 -11.02 42.60
C THR A 70 45.05 -9.70 42.69
N ASN A 71 43.74 -9.73 42.45
CA ASN A 71 42.91 -8.54 42.63
C ASN A 71 42.56 -8.37 44.11
N ALA A 72 42.90 -7.22 44.69
CA ALA A 72 42.67 -6.93 46.11
C ALA A 72 41.21 -7.15 46.54
N TYR A 73 40.24 -6.85 45.66
CA TYR A 73 38.82 -7.05 45.95
C TYR A 73 38.42 -8.53 45.99
N LEU A 74 39.00 -9.39 45.14
CA LEU A 74 38.74 -10.84 45.13
C LEU A 74 39.35 -11.54 46.35
N LEU A 75 40.58 -11.16 46.73
CA LEU A 75 41.25 -11.67 47.92
C LEU A 75 40.49 -11.33 49.21
N GLN A 76 40.02 -10.09 49.33
CA GLN A 76 39.21 -9.66 50.48
C GLN A 76 37.86 -10.39 50.50
N ALA A 77 37.21 -10.57 49.36
CA ALA A 77 35.94 -11.30 49.28
C ALA A 77 36.08 -12.76 49.77
N LYS A 78 37.16 -13.46 49.38
CA LYS A 78 37.48 -14.83 49.84
C LYS A 78 37.76 -14.91 51.35
N ASP A 79 38.45 -13.92 51.91
CA ASP A 79 38.70 -13.85 53.36
C ASP A 79 37.39 -13.67 54.14
N TYR A 80 36.49 -12.77 53.71
CA TYR A 80 35.16 -12.62 54.32
C TYR A 80 34.28 -13.88 54.18
N GLU A 81 34.39 -14.60 53.07
CA GLU A 81 33.72 -15.89 52.89
C GLU A 81 34.21 -16.93 53.90
N SER A 82 35.52 -17.03 54.13
CA SER A 82 36.11 -17.95 55.11
C SER A 82 35.66 -17.66 56.54
N ARG A 83 35.27 -16.41 56.82
CA ARG A 83 34.76 -15.92 58.11
C ARG A 83 33.24 -16.04 58.25
N GLY A 84 32.55 -16.48 57.19
CA GLY A 84 31.08 -16.58 57.16
C GLY A 84 30.34 -15.26 57.01
N GLU A 85 31.04 -14.16 56.71
CA GLU A 85 30.45 -12.82 56.49
C GLU A 85 30.01 -12.65 55.03
N TYR A 86 29.01 -13.44 54.60
CA TYR A 86 28.61 -13.56 53.20
C TYR A 86 28.11 -12.25 52.56
N LEU A 87 27.45 -11.36 53.31
CA LEU A 87 26.96 -10.08 52.79
C LEU A 87 28.11 -9.17 52.35
N ARG A 88 29.17 -9.08 53.17
CA ARG A 88 30.37 -8.31 52.84
C ARG A 88 31.12 -8.95 51.68
N ALA A 89 31.27 -10.28 51.67
CA ALA A 89 31.89 -10.99 50.56
C ALA A 89 31.20 -10.65 49.21
N VAL A 90 29.86 -10.67 49.17
CA VAL A 90 29.07 -10.27 48.00
C VAL A 90 29.34 -8.82 47.59
N GLU A 91 29.34 -7.86 48.53
CA GLU A 91 29.64 -6.46 48.22
C GLU A 91 31.02 -6.27 47.59
N TYR A 92 32.03 -7.03 48.05
CA TYR A 92 33.38 -6.99 47.49
C TYR A 92 33.46 -7.58 46.08
N TYR A 93 32.77 -8.70 45.82
CA TYR A 93 32.64 -9.24 44.46
C TYR A 93 31.89 -8.27 43.52
N LEU A 94 30.93 -7.51 44.04
CA LEU A 94 30.20 -6.47 43.30
C LEU A 94 31.00 -5.17 43.13
N LYS A 95 32.16 -4.98 43.75
CA LYS A 95 33.00 -3.80 43.48
C LYS A 95 33.84 -3.94 42.22
N LEU A 96 33.91 -5.14 41.64
CA LEU A 96 34.59 -5.39 40.38
C LEU A 96 33.81 -4.75 39.23
N ALA A 97 34.51 -3.96 38.41
CA ALA A 97 34.00 -3.34 37.20
C ALA A 97 34.98 -3.60 36.04
N PRO A 98 34.50 -3.78 34.80
CA PRO A 98 35.37 -3.91 33.64
C PRO A 98 36.06 -2.56 33.37
N ASN A 99 37.39 -2.56 33.21
CA ASN A 99 38.12 -1.35 32.83
C ASN A 99 37.90 -1.07 31.34
N THR A 100 36.92 -0.22 31.00
CA THR A 100 36.79 0.32 29.65
C THR A 100 37.64 1.58 29.51
N ASN A 101 38.61 1.54 28.59
CA ASN A 101 39.49 2.62 28.10
C ASN A 101 40.89 2.73 28.75
N SER A 102 41.88 2.06 28.14
CA SER A 102 43.26 2.54 28.12
C SER A 102 43.64 2.90 26.67
N THR A 103 43.17 4.06 26.21
CA THR A 103 43.76 4.80 25.08
C THR A 103 44.63 5.95 25.59
N ASP A 104 45.38 5.72 26.66
CA ASP A 104 46.52 6.57 27.00
C ASP A 104 47.78 5.72 26.89
N ASN A 105 48.34 5.72 25.66
CA ASN A 105 49.75 5.42 25.46
C ASN A 105 50.54 6.54 26.13
N ASN A 106 50.86 6.41 27.42
CA ASN A 106 52.09 6.96 27.96
C ASN A 106 52.40 6.47 29.37
N LEU A 107 53.69 6.19 29.56
CA LEU A 107 54.47 6.07 30.79
C LEU A 107 54.54 4.68 31.43
N ASN A 108 55.71 4.06 31.17
CA ASN A 108 56.48 3.21 32.05
C ASN A 108 56.08 3.30 33.53
N ASP A 109 55.50 2.24 34.06
CA ASP A 109 55.86 1.77 35.40
C ASP A 109 55.52 0.29 35.59
N SER A 110 56.48 -0.45 36.12
CA SER A 110 56.48 -1.89 36.31
C SER A 110 55.64 -2.32 37.51
N VAL A 111 54.34 -2.01 37.47
CA VAL A 111 53.32 -2.66 38.30
C VAL A 111 52.29 -3.21 37.35
N LYS A 112 52.17 -4.55 37.27
CA LYS A 112 51.13 -5.24 36.49
C LYS A 112 49.75 -4.77 36.97
N GLN A 113 49.22 -3.69 36.41
CA GLN A 113 47.80 -3.35 36.49
C GLN A 113 47.07 -4.42 35.66
N GLN A 114 46.68 -5.48 36.36
CA GLN A 114 46.02 -6.64 35.79
C GLN A 114 44.72 -6.21 35.11
N GLN A 115 44.64 -6.44 33.80
CA GLN A 115 43.45 -6.22 33.00
C GLN A 115 42.29 -7.05 33.58
N ILE A 116 41.28 -6.37 34.13
CA ILE A 116 40.02 -7.00 34.52
C ILE A 116 39.22 -7.20 33.24
N THR A 117 39.23 -8.42 32.71
CA THR A 117 38.45 -8.77 31.52
C THR A 117 36.97 -8.94 31.88
N PRO A 118 36.04 -8.68 30.94
CA PRO A 118 34.61 -8.85 31.17
C PRO A 118 34.23 -10.27 31.64
N GLU A 119 35.00 -11.30 31.28
CA GLU A 119 34.79 -12.69 31.73
C GLU A 119 35.08 -12.89 33.22
N ILE A 120 36.07 -12.17 33.76
CA ILE A 120 36.40 -12.21 35.19
C ILE A 120 35.28 -11.54 36.00
N CYS A 121 34.76 -10.41 35.49
CA CYS A 121 33.60 -9.74 36.07
C CYS A 121 32.35 -10.64 36.02
N GLU A 122 32.10 -11.31 34.89
CA GLU A 122 31.02 -12.28 34.73
C GLU A 122 31.09 -13.37 35.81
N HIS A 123 32.25 -14.04 35.94
CA HIS A 123 32.43 -15.11 36.90
C HIS A 123 32.27 -14.62 38.35
N ALA A 124 32.86 -13.47 38.69
CA ALA A 124 32.78 -12.91 40.04
C ALA A 124 31.36 -12.47 40.42
N TRP A 125 30.62 -11.86 39.49
CA TRP A 125 29.25 -11.44 39.75
C TRP A 125 28.28 -12.63 39.80
N MET A 126 28.46 -13.64 38.96
CA MET A 126 27.70 -14.90 39.06
C MET A 126 27.97 -15.61 40.39
N TYR A 127 29.22 -15.64 40.83
CA TYR A 127 29.58 -16.20 42.13
C TYR A 127 28.93 -15.43 43.28
N ALA A 128 28.94 -14.10 43.21
CA ALA A 128 28.26 -13.23 44.19
C ALA A 128 26.75 -13.51 44.26
N ALA A 129 26.10 -13.68 43.11
CA ALA A 129 24.68 -14.01 43.06
C ALA A 129 24.38 -15.39 43.64
N ASN A 130 25.17 -16.41 43.32
CA ASN A 130 25.00 -17.76 43.89
C ASN A 130 25.21 -17.77 45.41
N LEU A 131 26.21 -17.03 45.89
CA LEU A 131 26.47 -16.87 47.33
C LEU A 131 25.30 -16.16 48.02
N ALA A 132 24.74 -15.13 47.37
CA ALA A 132 23.57 -14.41 47.87
C ALA A 132 22.32 -15.29 47.94
N VAL A 133 22.02 -16.06 46.89
CA VAL A 133 20.88 -16.98 46.86
C VAL A 133 21.02 -18.09 47.92
N LYS A 134 22.25 -18.55 48.20
CA LYS A 134 22.50 -19.66 49.12
C LYS A 134 22.54 -19.25 50.59
N PHE A 135 23.04 -18.06 50.92
CA PHE A 135 23.37 -17.69 52.31
C PHE A 135 22.74 -16.39 52.82
N LEU A 136 22.11 -15.58 51.95
CA LEU A 136 21.45 -14.34 52.37
C LEU A 136 19.93 -14.51 52.50
N PRO A 137 19.25 -13.67 53.30
CA PRO A 137 17.80 -13.61 53.33
C PRO A 137 17.23 -13.29 51.95
N THR A 138 16.04 -13.84 51.64
CA THR A 138 15.36 -13.72 50.35
C THR A 138 15.29 -12.28 49.83
N ASP A 139 15.00 -11.30 50.70
CA ASP A 139 14.91 -9.89 50.30
C ASP A 139 16.25 -9.28 49.88
N SER A 140 17.35 -9.76 50.46
CA SER A 140 18.71 -9.28 50.15
C SER A 140 19.26 -10.00 48.92
N SER A 141 18.97 -11.29 48.77
CA SER A 141 19.39 -12.07 47.59
C SER A 141 18.72 -11.55 46.31
N VAL A 142 17.45 -11.17 46.36
CA VAL A 142 16.74 -10.58 45.21
C VAL A 142 17.41 -9.29 44.73
N LYS A 143 17.76 -8.38 45.65
CA LYS A 143 18.41 -7.10 45.28
C LYS A 143 19.78 -7.31 44.66
N VAL A 144 20.57 -8.25 45.21
CA VAL A 144 21.89 -8.60 44.67
C VAL A 144 21.76 -9.19 43.27
N VAL A 145 20.83 -10.12 43.07
CA VAL A 145 20.57 -10.77 41.76
C VAL A 145 20.12 -9.74 40.72
N GLU A 146 19.22 -8.82 41.06
CA GLU A 146 18.79 -7.76 40.13
C GLU A 146 19.94 -6.84 39.72
N LEU A 147 20.81 -6.49 40.67
CA LEU A 147 22.00 -5.67 40.40
C LEU A 147 23.01 -6.42 39.52
N VAL A 148 23.25 -7.70 39.79
CA VAL A 148 24.12 -8.57 38.98
C VAL A 148 23.56 -8.70 37.56
N ALA A 149 22.25 -8.94 37.41
CA ALA A 149 21.61 -9.05 36.10
C ALA A 149 21.71 -7.76 35.28
N SER A 150 21.54 -6.59 35.91
CA SER A 150 21.73 -5.29 35.24
C SER A 150 23.17 -5.11 34.74
N ARG A 151 24.15 -5.55 35.53
CA ARG A 151 25.57 -5.50 35.13
C ARG A 151 25.94 -6.51 34.06
N LEU A 152 25.42 -7.72 34.12
CA LEU A 152 25.58 -8.71 33.05
C LEU A 152 24.97 -8.21 31.73
N THR A 153 23.83 -7.51 31.80
CA THR A 153 23.22 -6.84 30.65
C THR A 153 24.15 -5.76 30.06
N SER A 154 24.88 -5.02 30.91
CA SER A 154 25.87 -4.02 30.43
C SER A 154 27.08 -4.62 29.72
N ILE A 155 27.43 -5.89 30.01
CA ILE A 155 28.50 -6.65 29.34
C ILE A 155 27.95 -7.46 28.14
N GLN A 156 26.69 -7.25 27.72
CA GLN A 156 26.02 -7.99 26.65
C GLN A 156 25.84 -9.50 26.94
N ARG A 157 25.91 -9.92 28.21
CA ARG A 157 25.65 -11.31 28.64
C ARG A 157 24.19 -11.52 29.02
N HIS A 158 23.32 -11.30 28.05
CA HIS A 158 21.86 -11.26 28.22
C HIS A 158 21.23 -12.61 28.59
N THR A 159 21.76 -13.73 28.09
CA THR A 159 21.23 -15.07 28.38
C THR A 159 21.41 -15.46 29.85
N LEU A 160 22.59 -15.20 30.40
CA LEU A 160 22.93 -15.48 31.80
C LEU A 160 22.18 -14.55 32.75
N ALA A 161 22.04 -13.27 32.38
CA ALA A 161 21.22 -12.31 33.12
C ALA A 161 19.75 -12.78 33.23
N GLY A 162 19.18 -13.27 32.12
CA GLY A 162 17.83 -13.83 32.09
C GLY A 162 17.66 -15.07 32.96
N GLU A 163 18.56 -16.05 32.86
CA GLU A 163 18.53 -17.29 33.66
C GLU A 163 18.66 -17.02 35.17
N LEU A 164 19.50 -16.06 35.55
CA LEU A 164 19.67 -15.61 36.94
C LEU A 164 18.42 -14.89 37.49
N LEU A 165 17.76 -14.05 36.68
CA LEU A 165 16.49 -13.43 37.06
C LEU A 165 15.34 -14.45 37.20
N LEU A 166 15.34 -15.52 36.39
CA LEU A 166 14.40 -16.64 36.54
C LEU A 166 14.58 -17.38 37.87
N SER A 167 15.82 -17.56 38.34
CA SER A 167 16.08 -18.22 39.63
C SER A 167 15.48 -17.50 40.84
N VAL A 168 15.11 -16.23 40.68
CA VAL A 168 14.51 -15.38 41.72
C VAL A 168 13.05 -15.02 41.40
N ASP A 169 12.43 -15.77 40.48
CA ASP A 169 11.02 -15.61 40.10
C ASP A 169 10.68 -14.20 39.55
N LYS A 170 11.68 -13.48 39.01
CA LYS A 170 11.49 -12.18 38.33
C LYS A 170 11.28 -12.38 36.83
N ILE A 171 10.17 -13.03 36.48
CA ILE A 171 9.84 -13.47 35.11
C ILE A 171 9.85 -12.31 34.11
N GLN A 172 9.19 -11.18 34.42
CA GLN A 172 9.11 -10.04 33.51
C GLN A 172 10.50 -9.43 33.19
N LYS A 173 11.35 -9.23 34.21
CA LYS A 173 12.72 -8.72 34.01
C LYS A 173 13.60 -9.71 33.25
N ALA A 174 13.40 -11.02 33.47
CA ALA A 174 14.09 -12.06 32.72
C ALA A 174 13.74 -12.04 31.23
N ILE A 175 12.45 -11.87 30.91
CA ILE A 175 11.96 -11.69 29.53
C ILE A 175 12.59 -10.45 28.89
N ASP A 176 12.60 -9.30 29.58
CA ASP A 176 13.23 -8.08 29.08
C ASP A 176 14.74 -8.26 28.82
N ALA A 177 15.43 -9.02 29.67
CA ALA A 177 16.84 -9.37 29.46
C ALA A 177 17.04 -10.25 28.22
N PHE A 178 16.19 -11.27 27.99
CA PHE A 178 16.25 -12.09 26.77
C PHE A 178 15.90 -11.30 25.51
N ILE A 179 14.96 -10.36 25.58
CA ILE A 179 14.60 -9.44 24.49
C ILE A 179 15.79 -8.54 24.13
N ALA A 180 16.47 -7.97 25.13
CA ALA A 180 17.65 -7.14 24.92
C ALA A 180 18.82 -7.92 24.25
N GLY A 181 18.90 -9.22 24.48
CA GLY A 181 19.88 -10.11 23.85
C GLY A 181 19.43 -10.76 22.53
N GLU A 182 18.35 -10.28 21.91
CA GLU A 182 17.76 -10.81 20.68
C GLU A 182 17.39 -12.32 20.74
N ASN A 183 17.24 -12.88 21.94
CA ASN A 183 16.96 -14.31 22.15
C ASN A 183 15.45 -14.57 22.29
N TRP A 184 14.73 -14.31 21.20
CA TRP A 184 13.26 -14.33 21.14
C TRP A 184 12.65 -15.70 21.42
N SER A 185 13.34 -16.78 21.04
CA SER A 185 12.87 -18.16 21.27
C SER A 185 12.83 -18.50 22.76
N LYS A 186 13.88 -18.15 23.53
CA LYS A 186 13.92 -18.30 24.98
C LYS A 186 12.88 -17.39 25.66
N ALA A 187 12.77 -16.12 25.25
CA ALA A 187 11.79 -15.19 25.79
C ALA A 187 10.33 -15.70 25.63
N LYS A 188 9.98 -16.20 24.44
CA LYS A 188 8.64 -16.74 24.16
C LYS A 188 8.37 -18.06 24.91
N CYS A 189 9.37 -18.93 25.03
CA CYS A 189 9.27 -20.16 25.82
C CYS A 189 9.00 -19.83 27.30
N VAL A 190 9.77 -18.92 27.89
CA VAL A 190 9.60 -18.47 29.27
C VAL A 190 8.22 -17.85 29.50
N ALA A 191 7.74 -17.01 28.58
CA ALA A 191 6.41 -16.43 28.67
C ALA A 191 5.32 -17.51 28.60
N ARG A 192 5.38 -18.44 27.64
CA ARG A 192 4.39 -19.51 27.51
C ARG A 192 4.35 -20.43 28.73
N GLU A 193 5.53 -20.75 29.28
CA GLU A 193 5.65 -21.73 30.34
C GLU A 193 5.47 -21.16 31.75
N LEU A 194 5.86 -19.91 32.04
CA LEU A 194 5.76 -19.37 33.39
C LEU A 194 4.62 -18.38 33.56
N GLU A 195 4.40 -17.52 32.56
CA GLU A 195 3.37 -16.48 32.64
C GLU A 195 2.74 -16.19 31.25
N PRO A 196 1.72 -16.97 30.84
CA PRO A 196 1.12 -16.85 29.50
C PRO A 196 0.58 -15.45 29.17
N ARG A 197 0.27 -14.63 30.18
CA ARG A 197 -0.16 -13.25 30.00
C ARG A 197 0.92 -12.36 29.37
N LEU A 198 2.19 -12.69 29.58
CA LEU A 198 3.32 -11.94 29.02
C LEU A 198 3.65 -12.36 27.58
N GLU A 199 3.02 -13.39 27.01
CA GLU A 199 3.25 -13.79 25.62
C GLU A 199 2.90 -12.66 24.63
N ALA A 200 1.77 -11.97 24.88
CA ALA A 200 1.36 -10.81 24.08
C ALA A 200 2.37 -9.65 24.16
N TYR A 201 3.05 -9.49 25.30
CA TYR A 201 4.09 -8.48 25.48
C TYR A 201 5.36 -8.83 24.68
N VAL A 202 5.80 -10.10 24.71
CA VAL A 202 6.94 -10.57 23.91
C VAL A 202 6.67 -10.42 22.42
N ASP A 203 5.48 -10.84 21.96
CA ASP A 203 5.10 -10.72 20.55
C ASP A 203 5.04 -9.24 20.10
N ALA A 204 4.55 -8.33 20.95
CA ALA A 204 4.55 -6.90 20.66
C ALA A 204 5.98 -6.33 20.53
N LYS A 205 6.87 -6.67 21.47
CA LYS A 205 8.28 -6.24 21.44
C LYS A 205 9.04 -6.84 20.26
N TYR A 206 8.75 -8.07 19.88
CA TYR A 206 9.32 -8.72 18.71
C TYR A 206 8.90 -8.01 17.41
N LYS A 207 7.62 -7.63 17.28
CA LYS A 207 7.14 -6.84 16.14
C LYS A 207 7.83 -5.47 16.05
N GLU A 208 8.04 -4.79 17.17
CA GLU A 208 8.78 -3.51 17.21
C GLU A 208 10.23 -3.69 16.73
N ALA A 209 10.93 -4.72 17.23
CA ALA A 209 12.30 -5.01 16.82
C ALA A 209 12.42 -5.40 15.33
N LEU A 210 11.46 -6.19 14.81
CA LEU A 210 11.40 -6.55 13.39
C LEU A 210 11.15 -5.32 12.49
N LYS A 211 10.33 -4.37 12.95
CA LYS A 211 10.11 -3.10 12.24
C LYS A 211 11.39 -2.25 12.17
N ILE A 212 12.20 -2.27 13.22
CA ILE A 212 13.49 -1.52 13.28
C ILE A 212 14.56 -2.21 12.43
N SER A 213 14.67 -3.55 12.51
CA SER A 213 15.67 -4.32 11.76
C SER A 213 15.38 -4.42 10.26
N GLY A 214 14.15 -4.14 9.82
CA GLY A 214 13.78 -4.13 8.40
C GLY A 214 13.63 -5.52 7.77
N GLN A 215 13.52 -6.59 8.56
CA GLN A 215 13.31 -7.95 8.09
C GLN A 215 11.83 -8.26 7.79
N ALA A 216 11.39 -7.99 6.55
CA ALA A 216 9.99 -8.11 6.16
C ALA A 216 9.51 -9.56 6.00
N GLU A 217 10.41 -10.44 5.60
CA GLU A 217 10.10 -11.84 5.29
C GLU A 217 9.78 -12.64 6.56
N THR A 218 10.51 -12.41 7.66
CA THR A 218 10.24 -13.04 8.96
C THR A 218 8.99 -12.47 9.63
N LEU A 219 8.72 -11.17 9.42
CA LEU A 219 7.50 -10.52 9.90
C LEU A 219 6.24 -11.07 9.23
N ALA A 220 6.30 -11.45 7.95
CA ALA A 220 5.16 -12.00 7.23
C ALA A 220 4.63 -13.31 7.86
N GLY A 221 5.48 -14.10 8.51
CA GLY A 221 5.08 -15.31 9.22
C GLY A 221 4.31 -15.05 10.52
N VAL A 222 4.45 -13.87 11.12
CA VAL A 222 3.82 -13.50 12.40
C VAL A 222 2.63 -12.55 12.18
N ASP A 223 2.80 -11.57 11.31
CA ASP A 223 1.81 -10.53 11.02
C ASP A 223 1.97 -10.04 9.58
N ILE A 224 1.16 -10.63 8.70
CA ILE A 224 1.20 -10.35 7.26
C ILE A 224 0.88 -8.88 6.98
N ILE A 225 -0.03 -8.25 7.74
CA ILE A 225 -0.41 -6.85 7.51
C ILE A 225 0.77 -5.93 7.83
N SER A 226 1.41 -6.13 8.99
CA SER A 226 2.60 -5.37 9.36
C SER A 226 3.76 -5.60 8.37
N ALA A 227 3.88 -6.81 7.80
CA ALA A 227 4.88 -7.11 6.77
C ALA A 227 4.60 -6.39 5.44
N LEU A 228 3.34 -6.34 5.01
CA LEU A 228 2.91 -5.60 3.81
C LEU A 228 3.17 -4.10 3.96
N ASP A 229 2.80 -3.51 5.10
CA ASP A 229 3.12 -2.10 5.41
C ASP A 229 4.63 -1.84 5.36
N MET A 230 5.46 -2.83 5.75
CA MET A 230 6.91 -2.70 5.67
C MET A 230 7.45 -2.84 4.25
N TYR A 231 6.91 -3.75 3.43
CA TYR A 231 7.27 -3.83 2.01
C TYR A 231 6.92 -2.53 1.26
N ALA A 232 5.75 -1.95 1.54
CA ALA A 232 5.34 -0.66 1.01
C ALA A 232 6.32 0.45 1.38
N LYS A 233 6.71 0.56 2.66
CA LYS A 233 7.71 1.54 3.14
C LYS A 233 9.10 1.36 2.54
N GLN A 234 9.51 0.13 2.25
CA GLN A 234 10.78 -0.17 1.59
C GLN A 234 10.73 0.05 0.06
N GLY A 235 9.58 0.43 -0.50
CA GLY A 235 9.40 0.58 -1.95
C GLY A 235 9.35 -0.75 -2.71
N LYS A 236 9.27 -1.89 -2.01
CA LYS A 236 9.19 -3.24 -2.59
C LYS A 236 7.75 -3.58 -2.98
N TRP A 237 7.17 -2.76 -3.86
CA TRP A 237 5.75 -2.81 -4.23
C TRP A 237 5.36 -4.11 -4.93
N GLU A 238 6.22 -4.64 -5.80
CA GLU A 238 5.94 -5.90 -6.51
C GLU A 238 5.76 -7.08 -5.55
N LYS A 239 6.67 -7.21 -4.57
CA LYS A 239 6.57 -8.23 -3.52
C LYS A 239 5.30 -7.99 -2.69
N CYS A 240 5.06 -6.75 -2.24
CA CYS A 240 3.88 -6.39 -1.47
C CYS A 240 2.57 -6.80 -2.16
N LEU A 241 2.41 -6.42 -3.42
CA LEU A 241 1.21 -6.72 -4.20
C LEU A 241 1.09 -8.22 -4.50
N SER A 242 2.20 -8.91 -4.80
CA SER A 242 2.17 -10.37 -5.00
C SER A 242 1.72 -11.11 -3.74
N THR A 243 2.19 -10.68 -2.55
CA THR A 243 1.80 -11.30 -1.28
C THR A 243 0.33 -11.00 -0.97
N ALA A 244 -0.15 -9.77 -1.19
CA ALA A 244 -1.56 -9.43 -1.00
C ALA A 244 -2.47 -10.19 -1.98
N GLU A 245 -2.05 -10.34 -3.24
CA GLU A 245 -2.76 -11.12 -4.26
C GLU A 245 -2.82 -12.62 -3.90
N GLN A 246 -1.73 -13.17 -3.36
CA GLN A 246 -1.70 -14.55 -2.89
C GLN A 246 -2.72 -14.77 -1.76
N LEU A 247 -2.84 -13.85 -0.80
CA LEU A 247 -3.82 -13.94 0.28
C LEU A 247 -5.26 -13.92 -0.25
N LEU A 248 -5.54 -13.06 -1.23
CA LEU A 248 -6.85 -13.01 -1.87
C LEU A 248 -7.17 -14.36 -2.55
N ARG A 249 -6.22 -14.92 -3.31
CA ARG A 249 -6.39 -16.23 -3.97
C ARG A 249 -6.58 -17.37 -2.95
N GLU A 250 -5.88 -17.33 -1.82
CA GLU A 250 -6.05 -18.33 -0.75
C GLU A 250 -7.42 -18.22 -0.07
N ALA A 251 -7.92 -17.01 0.15
CA ALA A 251 -9.26 -16.77 0.67
C ALA A 251 -10.35 -17.27 -0.30
N GLU A 252 -10.21 -16.97 -1.60
CA GLU A 252 -11.12 -17.45 -2.65
C GLU A 252 -11.12 -18.98 -2.77
N LYS A 253 -9.94 -19.62 -2.74
CA LYS A 253 -9.83 -21.09 -2.74
C LYS A 253 -10.53 -21.70 -1.54
N THR A 254 -10.29 -21.16 -0.34
CA THR A 254 -10.92 -21.62 0.90
C THR A 254 -12.45 -21.54 0.80
N PHE A 255 -12.96 -20.42 0.27
CA PHE A 255 -14.40 -20.25 0.06
C PHE A 255 -14.97 -21.23 -0.97
N ASN A 256 -14.30 -21.41 -2.11
CA ASN A 256 -14.75 -22.34 -3.16
C ASN A 256 -14.77 -23.79 -2.65
N SER A 257 -13.76 -24.21 -1.87
CA SER A 257 -13.74 -25.53 -1.23
C SER A 257 -14.87 -25.70 -0.21
N GLN A 258 -15.17 -24.68 0.60
CA GLN A 258 -16.31 -24.70 1.54
C GLN A 258 -17.66 -24.78 0.80
N ARG A 259 -17.81 -24.04 -0.29
CA ARG A 259 -19.01 -24.06 -1.15
C ARG A 259 -19.23 -25.42 -1.79
N ILE A 260 -18.18 -26.05 -2.31
CA ILE A 260 -18.24 -27.40 -2.90
C ILE A 260 -18.61 -28.43 -1.83
N ASN A 261 -17.98 -28.38 -0.65
CA ASN A 261 -18.28 -29.30 0.45
C ASN A 261 -19.72 -29.17 0.96
N ASN A 262 -20.27 -27.94 1.01
CA ASN A 262 -21.67 -27.72 1.37
C ASN A 262 -22.63 -28.22 0.29
N LYS A 263 -22.28 -28.08 -1.00
CA LYS A 263 -23.08 -28.61 -2.12
C LYS A 263 -23.11 -30.14 -2.14
N ILE A 264 -22.02 -30.80 -1.75
CA ILE A 264 -21.93 -32.26 -1.60
C ILE A 264 -22.78 -32.76 -0.41
N LYS A 265 -22.87 -31.98 0.67
CA LYS A 265 -23.71 -32.30 1.84
C LYS A 265 -25.22 -32.07 1.62
N ASN A 266 -25.60 -31.14 0.73
CA ASN A 266 -26.99 -30.74 0.47
C ASN A 266 -27.63 -31.39 -0.77
N THR A 267 -27.21 -32.58 -1.18
CA THR A 267 -27.84 -33.33 -2.30
C THR A 267 -29.28 -33.80 -2.06
N ASN A 268 -29.93 -33.43 -0.95
CA ASN A 268 -31.32 -33.79 -0.64
C ASN A 268 -32.31 -32.62 -0.56
N ASN A 269 -31.98 -31.38 -0.94
CA ASN A 269 -33.00 -30.32 -1.05
C ASN A 269 -32.70 -29.35 -2.20
N ILE A 270 -33.53 -29.43 -3.24
CA ILE A 270 -33.61 -28.41 -4.30
C ILE A 270 -34.42 -27.25 -3.74
N SER A 271 -33.75 -26.19 -3.32
CA SER A 271 -34.36 -24.87 -3.26
C SER A 271 -33.36 -23.80 -3.70
N ASN A 272 -33.88 -22.87 -4.50
CA ASN A 272 -33.15 -21.80 -5.17
C ASN A 272 -32.51 -20.84 -4.16
N GLU A 273 -31.18 -20.79 -4.12
CA GLU A 273 -30.43 -19.68 -3.52
C GLU A 273 -29.67 -18.92 -4.61
N SER A 274 -30.42 -18.15 -5.40
CA SER A 274 -29.87 -17.05 -6.19
C SER A 274 -29.80 -15.81 -5.30
N ASN A 275 -28.75 -15.72 -4.48
CA ASN A 275 -28.15 -14.50 -3.93
C ASN A 275 -27.11 -14.91 -2.87
N THR A 276 -25.89 -15.24 -3.30
CA THR A 276 -24.78 -15.50 -2.37
C THR A 276 -23.89 -14.27 -2.34
N GLU A 277 -24.07 -13.42 -1.33
CA GLU A 277 -23.13 -12.34 -1.01
C GLU A 277 -21.72 -12.92 -0.88
N LEU A 278 -20.71 -12.24 -1.44
CA LEU A 278 -19.31 -12.65 -1.24
C LEU A 278 -19.00 -12.72 0.25
N PRO A 279 -18.23 -13.72 0.72
CA PRO A 279 -17.86 -13.81 2.13
C PRO A 279 -17.20 -12.54 2.62
N SER A 280 -17.58 -12.09 3.82
CA SER A 280 -16.98 -10.95 4.49
C SER A 280 -15.46 -11.03 4.62
N LYS A 281 -14.89 -12.24 4.57
CA LYS A 281 -13.45 -12.48 4.52
C LYS A 281 -12.87 -12.03 3.17
N VAL A 282 -13.26 -12.65 2.05
CA VAL A 282 -12.76 -12.33 0.69
C VAL A 282 -12.87 -10.83 0.38
N LEU A 283 -13.96 -10.20 0.80
CA LEU A 283 -14.14 -8.76 0.64
C LEU A 283 -13.07 -7.93 1.39
N LYS A 284 -12.67 -8.34 2.60
CA LYS A 284 -11.59 -7.70 3.36
C LYS A 284 -10.22 -7.88 2.71
N GLU A 285 -9.91 -9.08 2.21
CA GLU A 285 -8.64 -9.29 1.50
C GLU A 285 -8.60 -8.50 0.17
N HIS A 286 -9.72 -8.40 -0.53
CA HIS A 286 -9.85 -7.57 -1.74
C HIS A 286 -9.65 -6.09 -1.42
N GLN A 287 -10.30 -5.57 -0.36
CA GLN A 287 -10.09 -4.19 0.10
C GLN A 287 -8.63 -3.94 0.50
N LEU A 288 -7.98 -4.91 1.17
CA LEU A 288 -6.58 -4.82 1.57
C LEU A 288 -5.64 -4.73 0.36
N LEU A 289 -5.85 -5.57 -0.66
CA LEU A 289 -5.07 -5.50 -1.91
C LEU A 289 -5.20 -4.11 -2.53
N HIS A 290 -6.42 -3.59 -2.65
CA HIS A 290 -6.65 -2.30 -3.28
C HIS A 290 -6.20 -1.10 -2.45
N LYS A 291 -6.06 -1.24 -1.13
CA LYS A 291 -5.35 -0.25 -0.29
C LYS A 291 -3.91 -0.09 -0.77
N TYR A 292 -3.17 -1.19 -0.93
CA TYR A 292 -1.77 -1.14 -1.37
C TYR A 292 -1.62 -0.79 -2.86
N VAL A 293 -2.58 -1.19 -3.72
CA VAL A 293 -2.61 -0.72 -5.12
C VAL A 293 -2.77 0.81 -5.17
N ALA A 294 -3.65 1.38 -4.35
CA ALA A 294 -3.85 2.81 -4.27
C ALA A 294 -2.61 3.55 -3.73
N GLU A 295 -1.95 3.03 -2.70
CA GLU A 295 -0.68 3.58 -2.19
C GLU A 295 0.43 3.54 -3.24
N TYR A 296 0.56 2.42 -3.96
CA TYR A 296 1.56 2.30 -5.04
C TYR A 296 1.25 3.26 -6.20
N ALA A 297 -0.01 3.33 -6.63
CA ALA A 297 -0.44 4.27 -7.67
C ALA A 297 -0.19 5.73 -7.27
N ALA A 298 -0.46 6.10 -6.02
CA ALA A 298 -0.18 7.44 -5.51
C ALA A 298 1.32 7.75 -5.54
N ASN A 299 2.18 6.79 -5.20
CA ASN A 299 3.63 6.94 -5.31
C ASN A 299 4.08 7.11 -6.77
N LEU A 300 3.57 6.29 -7.70
CA LEU A 300 3.87 6.42 -9.13
C LEU A 300 3.43 7.77 -9.72
N ILE A 301 2.27 8.28 -9.31
CA ILE A 301 1.78 9.61 -9.73
C ILE A 301 2.70 10.71 -9.21
N LYS A 302 3.17 10.60 -7.96
CA LYS A 302 4.11 11.55 -7.37
C LYS A 302 5.44 11.58 -8.14
N ASP A 303 5.89 10.43 -8.63
CA ASP A 303 7.11 10.29 -9.45
C ASP A 303 6.87 10.66 -10.93
N SER A 304 5.74 11.27 -11.29
CA SER A 304 5.33 11.60 -12.67
C SER A 304 5.20 10.40 -13.61
N ARG A 305 5.09 9.18 -13.07
CA ARG A 305 4.91 7.92 -13.82
C ARG A 305 3.44 7.53 -13.93
N VAL A 306 2.64 8.45 -14.48
CA VAL A 306 1.17 8.31 -14.56
C VAL A 306 0.75 7.10 -15.41
N TYR A 307 1.47 6.82 -16.50
CA TYR A 307 1.19 5.68 -17.37
C TYR A 307 1.32 4.34 -16.64
N ASP A 308 2.32 4.19 -15.76
CA ASP A 308 2.51 2.97 -14.98
C ASP A 308 1.40 2.80 -13.93
N ALA A 309 0.95 3.90 -13.31
CA ALA A 309 -0.21 3.88 -12.42
C ALA A 309 -1.48 3.46 -13.16
N MET A 310 -1.66 3.90 -14.41
CA MET A 310 -2.74 3.45 -15.27
C MET A 310 -2.65 1.95 -15.54
N LEU A 311 -1.49 1.43 -15.94
CA LEU A 311 -1.29 0.00 -16.17
C LEU A 311 -1.55 -0.85 -14.91
N LEU A 312 -1.24 -0.32 -13.73
CA LEU A 312 -1.53 -0.98 -12.47
C LEU A 312 -3.05 -1.22 -12.29
N TYR A 313 -3.88 -0.22 -12.57
CA TYR A 313 -5.33 -0.34 -12.51
C TYR A 313 -5.91 -1.17 -13.65
N LYS A 314 -5.24 -1.23 -14.82
CA LYS A 314 -5.59 -2.20 -15.87
C LYS A 314 -5.44 -3.64 -15.37
N LYS A 315 -4.39 -3.91 -14.59
CA LYS A 315 -4.05 -5.25 -14.09
C LYS A 315 -4.95 -5.68 -12.93
N TYR A 316 -5.15 -4.81 -11.94
CA TYR A 316 -5.86 -5.14 -10.71
C TYR A 316 -7.35 -4.76 -10.72
N GLY A 317 -7.82 -4.04 -11.74
CA GLY A 317 -9.20 -3.55 -11.83
C GLY A 317 -9.41 -2.24 -11.05
N THR A 318 -10.57 -1.62 -11.28
CA THR A 318 -10.90 -0.27 -10.81
C THR A 318 -12.11 -0.25 -9.88
N PRO A 319 -11.96 -0.72 -8.63
CA PRO A 319 -13.07 -0.70 -7.68
C PRO A 319 -13.51 0.73 -7.39
N ALA A 320 -14.82 0.89 -7.20
CA ALA A 320 -15.48 2.16 -6.93
C ALA A 320 -15.33 2.62 -5.46
N TYR A 321 -14.12 2.53 -4.90
CA TYR A 321 -13.83 3.04 -3.56
C TYR A 321 -13.70 4.56 -3.56
N LYS A 322 -14.48 5.25 -2.72
CA LYS A 322 -14.50 6.72 -2.63
C LYS A 322 -13.12 7.34 -2.42
N GLN A 323 -12.25 6.66 -1.66
CA GLN A 323 -10.88 7.08 -1.39
C GLN A 323 -10.00 7.11 -2.65
N ASN A 324 -10.31 6.29 -3.65
CA ASN A 324 -9.52 6.13 -4.87
C ASN A 324 -9.95 7.09 -6.00
N PHE A 325 -11.08 7.80 -5.86
CA PHE A 325 -11.59 8.67 -6.93
C PHE A 325 -10.61 9.76 -7.35
N ASN A 326 -9.87 10.32 -6.39
CA ASN A 326 -8.83 11.30 -6.70
C ASN A 326 -7.69 10.70 -7.53
N ILE A 327 -7.36 9.42 -7.33
CA ILE A 327 -6.32 8.72 -8.09
C ILE A 327 -6.77 8.57 -9.55
N TYR A 328 -8.00 8.11 -9.80
CA TYR A 328 -8.54 8.01 -11.16
C TYR A 328 -8.59 9.36 -11.87
N LYS A 329 -8.99 10.43 -11.15
CA LYS A 329 -8.96 11.80 -11.70
C LYS A 329 -7.55 12.25 -12.07
N ARG A 330 -6.58 12.00 -11.21
CA ARG A 330 -5.16 12.34 -11.46
C ARG A 330 -4.57 11.54 -12.62
N ILE A 331 -4.95 10.27 -12.77
CA ILE A 331 -4.54 9.45 -13.93
C ILE A 331 -5.09 10.06 -15.22
N PHE A 332 -6.39 10.36 -15.27
CA PHE A 332 -7.00 10.99 -16.43
C PHE A 332 -6.32 12.32 -16.76
N GLN A 333 -6.19 13.23 -15.78
CA GLN A 333 -5.55 14.53 -15.97
C GLN A 333 -4.10 14.39 -16.43
N GLY A 334 -3.33 13.50 -15.83
CA GLY A 334 -1.93 13.29 -16.22
C GLY A 334 -1.77 12.76 -17.64
N ILE A 335 -2.65 11.86 -18.10
CA ILE A 335 -2.65 11.39 -19.49
C ILE A 335 -3.16 12.47 -20.43
N THR A 336 -4.21 13.22 -20.09
CA THR A 336 -4.75 14.27 -20.97
C THR A 336 -3.81 15.46 -21.11
N ASN A 337 -2.97 15.73 -20.11
CA ASN A 337 -1.95 16.78 -20.15
C ASN A 337 -0.69 16.36 -20.92
N GLN A 338 -0.48 15.06 -21.17
CA GLN A 338 0.71 14.57 -21.84
C GLN A 338 0.74 14.98 -23.33
N ARG A 339 1.90 15.50 -23.76
CA ARG A 339 2.20 15.81 -25.17
C ARG A 339 2.48 14.55 -25.99
N GLY A 340 2.29 14.64 -27.30
CA GLY A 340 2.60 13.55 -28.23
C GLY A 340 1.53 12.45 -28.31
N LEU A 341 0.38 12.65 -27.66
CA LEU A 341 -0.75 11.70 -27.69
C LEU A 341 -1.79 12.00 -28.79
N TYR A 342 -1.45 12.81 -29.80
CA TYR A 342 -2.36 13.11 -30.91
C TYR A 342 -2.33 12.02 -32.01
N GLY A 343 -1.15 11.45 -32.28
CA GLY A 343 -0.93 10.55 -33.42
C GLY A 343 -1.46 9.11 -33.25
N PRO A 344 -1.30 8.26 -34.27
CA PRO A 344 -1.80 6.88 -34.27
C PRO A 344 -1.18 6.01 -33.16
N ASP A 345 0.09 6.25 -32.82
CA ASP A 345 0.82 5.50 -31.78
C ASP A 345 0.24 5.70 -30.37
N ALA A 346 -0.54 6.77 -30.18
CA ALA A 346 -1.19 7.08 -28.90
C ALA A 346 -2.37 6.17 -28.58
N TYR A 347 -2.85 5.39 -29.55
CA TYR A 347 -4.05 4.58 -29.42
C TYR A 347 -4.04 3.68 -28.19
N GLN A 348 -2.92 2.98 -27.93
CA GLN A 348 -2.83 2.05 -26.80
C GLN A 348 -2.98 2.73 -25.44
N THR A 349 -2.51 3.98 -25.33
CA THR A 349 -2.67 4.79 -24.12
C THR A 349 -4.13 5.17 -23.92
N TRP A 350 -4.79 5.67 -24.98
CA TRP A 350 -6.19 6.09 -24.91
C TRP A 350 -7.16 4.92 -24.73
N SER A 351 -6.95 3.79 -25.41
CA SER A 351 -7.76 2.58 -25.23
C SER A 351 -7.64 2.04 -23.81
N THR A 352 -6.44 2.03 -23.24
CA THR A 352 -6.23 1.60 -21.85
C THR A 352 -6.92 2.54 -20.85
N LEU A 353 -6.82 3.86 -21.03
CA LEU A 353 -7.52 4.83 -20.19
C LEU A 353 -9.05 4.66 -20.28
N ARG A 354 -9.56 4.48 -21.49
CA ARG A 354 -10.97 4.20 -21.78
C ARG A 354 -11.44 2.92 -21.07
N ASP A 355 -10.67 1.84 -21.15
CA ASP A 355 -11.06 0.55 -20.56
C ASP A 355 -11.10 0.59 -19.02
N ILE A 356 -10.12 1.27 -18.40
CA ILE A 356 -10.08 1.50 -16.94
C ILE A 356 -11.28 2.34 -16.48
N LEU A 357 -11.58 3.43 -17.20
CA LEU A 357 -12.74 4.25 -16.88
C LEU A 357 -14.07 3.53 -17.16
N PHE A 358 -14.08 2.61 -18.13
CA PHE A 358 -15.24 1.77 -18.40
C PHE A 358 -15.47 0.79 -17.26
N ASP A 359 -14.44 0.07 -16.82
CA ASP A 359 -14.51 -0.80 -15.64
C ASP A 359 -15.00 -0.03 -14.41
N LEU A 360 -14.45 1.17 -14.16
CA LEU A 360 -14.89 2.03 -13.06
C LEU A 360 -16.36 2.41 -13.20
N SER A 361 -16.81 2.75 -14.42
CA SER A 361 -18.21 3.10 -14.67
C SER A 361 -19.17 1.93 -14.39
N GLN A 362 -18.75 0.69 -14.66
CA GLN A 362 -19.55 -0.50 -14.34
C GLN A 362 -19.61 -0.73 -12.83
N ASN A 363 -18.48 -0.56 -12.14
CA ASN A 363 -18.41 -0.67 -10.68
C ASN A 363 -19.24 0.43 -10.00
N LEU A 364 -19.25 1.66 -10.54
CA LEU A 364 -20.06 2.77 -10.05
C LEU A 364 -21.57 2.51 -10.20
N LYS A 365 -22.01 1.87 -11.30
CA LYS A 365 -23.43 1.52 -11.50
C LYS A 365 -23.95 0.57 -10.42
N GLN A 366 -23.11 -0.32 -9.89
CA GLN A 366 -23.50 -1.26 -8.84
C GLN A 366 -23.73 -0.58 -7.49
N ILE A 367 -23.05 0.55 -7.22
CA ILE A 367 -23.08 1.27 -5.94
C ILE A 367 -23.64 2.70 -6.14
N ALA A 368 -24.46 2.89 -7.17
CA ALA A 368 -24.91 4.21 -7.61
C ALA A 368 -25.73 4.97 -6.55
N SER A 369 -26.40 4.25 -5.63
CA SER A 369 -27.17 4.85 -4.54
C SER A 369 -26.31 5.62 -3.53
N ASP A 370 -25.06 5.22 -3.34
CA ASP A 370 -24.22 5.70 -2.25
C ASP A 370 -23.26 6.83 -2.68
N ILE A 371 -23.30 7.20 -3.96
CA ILE A 371 -22.36 8.12 -4.61
C ILE A 371 -23.13 9.31 -5.16
N GLN A 372 -22.56 10.50 -5.01
CA GLN A 372 -23.15 11.72 -5.56
C GLN A 372 -23.28 11.62 -7.09
N PRO A 373 -24.44 12.00 -7.67
CA PRO A 373 -24.70 11.84 -9.10
C PRO A 373 -23.72 12.63 -9.96
N ASP A 374 -23.20 13.76 -9.48
CA ASP A 374 -22.24 14.58 -10.22
C ASP A 374 -20.88 13.89 -10.38
N ILE A 375 -20.48 13.07 -9.40
CA ILE A 375 -19.25 12.25 -9.50
C ILE A 375 -19.42 11.18 -10.58
N ILE A 376 -20.58 10.53 -10.62
CA ILE A 376 -20.91 9.52 -11.63
C ILE A 376 -20.88 10.17 -13.03
N LYS A 377 -21.57 11.30 -13.20
CA LYS A 377 -21.58 12.07 -14.46
C LYS A 377 -20.17 12.49 -14.87
N LEU A 378 -19.33 12.92 -13.92
CA LEU A 378 -17.94 13.29 -14.20
C LEU A 378 -17.15 12.11 -14.78
N PHE A 379 -17.20 10.92 -14.14
CA PHE A 379 -16.50 9.74 -14.66
C PHE A 379 -17.08 9.24 -16.00
N GLU A 380 -18.39 9.37 -16.21
CA GLU A 380 -19.00 9.08 -17.52
C GLU A 380 -18.53 10.05 -18.61
N ARG A 381 -18.35 11.35 -18.29
CA ARG A 381 -17.76 12.34 -19.20
C ARG A 381 -16.30 12.01 -19.50
N MET A 382 -15.50 11.65 -18.49
CA MET A 382 -14.10 11.25 -18.65
C MET A 382 -13.96 10.00 -19.53
N LEU A 383 -14.84 9.02 -19.36
CA LEU A 383 -14.91 7.83 -20.21
C LEU A 383 -15.23 8.20 -21.66
N LEU A 384 -16.22 9.06 -21.87
CA LEU A 384 -16.62 9.52 -23.21
C LEU A 384 -15.48 10.24 -23.94
N VAL A 385 -14.80 11.15 -23.24
CA VAL A 385 -13.64 11.87 -23.77
C VAL A 385 -12.50 10.91 -24.12
N SER A 386 -12.20 9.94 -23.24
CA SER A 386 -11.17 8.94 -23.48
C SER A 386 -11.50 8.07 -24.69
N HIS A 387 -12.78 7.73 -24.87
CA HIS A 387 -13.27 7.05 -26.07
C HIS A 387 -13.08 7.89 -27.34
N TYR A 388 -13.38 9.20 -27.29
CA TYR A 388 -13.16 10.10 -28.43
C TYR A 388 -11.69 10.21 -28.84
N TYR A 389 -10.77 10.32 -27.88
CA TYR A 389 -9.34 10.26 -28.19
C TYR A 389 -8.91 8.90 -28.76
N ALA A 390 -9.46 7.79 -28.23
CA ALA A 390 -9.16 6.44 -28.72
C ALA A 390 -9.62 6.23 -30.16
N ILE A 391 -10.87 6.60 -30.50
CA ILE A 391 -11.37 6.47 -31.88
C ILE A 391 -10.65 7.43 -32.83
N ARG A 392 -10.31 8.65 -32.40
CA ARG A 392 -9.49 9.57 -33.20
C ARG A 392 -8.16 8.94 -33.57
N SER A 393 -7.44 8.41 -32.59
CA SER A 393 -6.14 7.76 -32.80
C SER A 393 -6.26 6.52 -33.70
N ALA A 394 -7.30 5.70 -33.50
CA ALA A 394 -7.57 4.53 -34.34
C ALA A 394 -7.87 4.91 -35.80
N LEU A 395 -8.67 5.97 -36.01
CA LEU A 395 -8.97 6.48 -37.36
C LEU A 395 -7.71 7.03 -38.04
N LEU A 396 -6.83 7.73 -37.31
CA LEU A 396 -5.56 8.21 -37.85
C LEU A 396 -4.62 7.07 -38.26
N SER A 397 -4.71 5.90 -37.63
CA SER A 397 -4.00 4.69 -38.06
C SER A 397 -4.51 4.13 -39.38
N SER A 398 -5.75 4.45 -39.77
CA SER A 398 -6.30 4.07 -41.06
C SER A 398 -5.77 5.03 -42.14
N LYS A 399 -5.08 4.49 -43.17
CA LYS A 399 -4.56 5.29 -44.30
C LYS A 399 -5.67 5.80 -45.25
N GLN A 400 -6.89 5.95 -44.75
CA GLN A 400 -8.10 6.32 -45.49
C GLN A 400 -8.44 7.78 -45.26
N ASP A 401 -9.41 8.30 -46.02
CA ASP A 401 -9.89 9.67 -45.83
C ASP A 401 -10.80 9.79 -44.59
N VAL A 402 -10.17 10.07 -43.46
CA VAL A 402 -10.81 10.20 -42.14
C VAL A 402 -10.84 11.64 -41.61
N LYS A 403 -10.26 12.59 -42.35
CA LYS A 403 -9.96 13.94 -41.85
C LYS A 403 -11.19 14.63 -41.28
N GLU A 404 -12.31 14.58 -42.00
CA GLU A 404 -13.56 15.21 -41.54
C GLU A 404 -14.07 14.63 -40.21
N ILE A 405 -14.07 13.30 -40.03
CA ILE A 405 -14.51 12.68 -38.77
C ILE A 405 -13.54 13.03 -37.65
N VAL A 406 -12.23 13.01 -37.92
CA VAL A 406 -11.19 13.38 -36.96
C VAL A 406 -11.37 14.83 -36.50
N THR A 407 -11.56 15.77 -37.43
CA THR A 407 -11.81 17.17 -37.11
C THR A 407 -13.11 17.33 -36.31
N GLN A 408 -14.19 16.62 -36.68
CA GLN A 408 -15.42 16.63 -35.89
C GLN A 408 -15.17 16.16 -34.44
N ILE A 409 -14.36 15.11 -34.24
CA ILE A 409 -14.01 14.65 -32.90
C ILE A 409 -13.26 15.74 -32.14
N SER A 410 -12.22 16.34 -32.73
CA SER A 410 -11.43 17.38 -32.06
C SER A 410 -12.27 18.62 -31.71
N VAL A 411 -13.16 19.06 -32.60
CA VAL A 411 -14.11 20.15 -32.31
C VAL A 411 -15.08 19.76 -31.19
N SER A 412 -15.54 18.51 -31.16
CA SER A 412 -16.46 18.02 -30.14
C SER A 412 -15.83 17.96 -28.73
N LEU A 413 -14.50 17.81 -28.65
CA LEU A 413 -13.75 17.80 -27.39
C LEU A 413 -13.69 19.18 -26.72
N LEU A 414 -13.91 20.28 -27.47
CA LEU A 414 -13.97 21.64 -26.91
C LEU A 414 -15.05 21.79 -25.84
N ARG A 415 -16.15 21.03 -25.93
CA ARG A 415 -17.23 21.02 -24.91
C ARG A 415 -16.80 20.41 -23.57
N HIS A 416 -15.61 19.83 -23.51
CA HIS A 416 -15.02 19.20 -22.34
C HIS A 416 -13.76 19.94 -21.87
N SER A 417 -13.57 21.20 -22.28
CA SER A 417 -12.46 22.08 -21.86
C SER A 417 -12.47 22.43 -20.37
N ASP A 418 -13.54 22.13 -19.64
CA ASP A 418 -13.61 22.23 -18.18
C ASP A 418 -12.88 21.08 -17.46
N ILE A 419 -12.69 19.93 -18.13
CA ILE A 419 -11.99 18.76 -17.59
C ILE A 419 -10.72 18.40 -18.37
N LEU A 420 -10.53 19.00 -19.54
CA LEU A 420 -9.35 18.86 -20.40
C LEU A 420 -8.53 20.15 -20.39
N PRO A 421 -7.21 20.10 -20.66
CA PRO A 421 -6.42 21.32 -20.86
C PRO A 421 -7.00 22.12 -22.02
N ALA A 422 -7.47 23.33 -21.71
CA ALA A 422 -8.17 24.16 -22.67
C ALA A 422 -7.26 24.54 -23.85
N ASP A 423 -6.05 25.00 -23.57
CA ASP A 423 -5.03 25.35 -24.56
C ASP A 423 -4.78 24.22 -25.57
N LYS A 424 -4.65 22.98 -25.09
CA LYS A 424 -4.50 21.77 -25.91
C LYS A 424 -5.69 21.54 -26.83
N VAL A 425 -6.91 21.52 -26.29
CA VAL A 425 -8.09 21.17 -27.09
C VAL A 425 -8.41 22.24 -28.12
N PHE A 426 -8.22 23.53 -27.80
CA PHE A 426 -8.36 24.64 -28.75
C PHE A 426 -7.31 24.60 -29.85
N TYR A 427 -6.04 24.33 -29.48
CA TYR A 427 -4.95 24.15 -30.45
C TYR A 427 -5.22 22.99 -31.41
N GLU A 428 -5.55 21.80 -30.89
CA GLU A 428 -5.80 20.60 -31.71
C GLU A 428 -7.02 20.78 -32.62
N ALA A 429 -8.14 21.31 -32.09
CA ALA A 429 -9.33 21.57 -32.89
C ALA A 429 -9.08 22.60 -34.00
N GLY A 430 -8.36 23.68 -33.67
CA GLY A 430 -8.00 24.73 -34.60
C GLY A 430 -7.13 24.25 -35.76
N LEU A 431 -6.11 23.43 -35.46
CA LEU A 431 -5.26 22.81 -36.48
C LEU A 431 -6.03 21.84 -37.38
N ASP A 432 -6.89 21.01 -36.79
CA ASP A 432 -7.70 20.05 -37.54
C ASP A 432 -8.70 20.75 -38.47
N CYS A 433 -9.31 21.85 -38.01
CA CYS A 433 -10.17 22.71 -38.82
C CYS A 433 -9.38 23.34 -39.98
N ARG A 434 -8.18 23.86 -39.71
CA ARG A 434 -7.31 24.46 -40.73
C ARG A 434 -6.93 23.45 -41.81
N GLN A 435 -6.66 22.20 -41.44
CA GLN A 435 -6.23 21.17 -42.39
C GLN A 435 -7.32 20.79 -43.41
N ILE A 436 -8.60 20.86 -43.02
CA ILE A 436 -9.74 20.56 -43.91
C ILE A 436 -10.35 21.81 -44.55
N GLY A 437 -9.79 22.99 -44.28
CA GLY A 437 -10.25 24.26 -44.83
C GLY A 437 -11.44 24.90 -44.12
N TRP A 438 -11.76 24.48 -42.89
CA TRP A 438 -12.76 25.14 -42.04
C TRP A 438 -12.16 26.39 -41.38
N ASN A 439 -11.78 27.37 -42.23
CA ASN A 439 -10.95 28.50 -41.81
C ASN A 439 -11.62 29.36 -40.73
N ASN A 440 -12.93 29.58 -40.78
CA ASN A 440 -13.64 30.39 -39.77
C ASN A 440 -13.54 29.76 -38.37
N MET A 441 -13.80 28.46 -38.27
CA MET A 441 -13.64 27.71 -37.01
C MET A 441 -12.18 27.69 -36.57
N ALA A 442 -11.25 27.43 -37.50
CA ALA A 442 -9.82 27.42 -37.20
C ALA A 442 -9.35 28.76 -36.62
N PHE A 443 -9.80 29.87 -37.20
CA PHE A 443 -9.46 31.21 -36.73
C PHE A 443 -9.98 31.45 -35.31
N VAL A 444 -11.28 31.21 -35.06
CA VAL A 444 -11.88 31.41 -33.73
C VAL A 444 -11.19 30.55 -32.66
N PHE A 445 -10.95 29.25 -32.94
CA PHE A 445 -10.33 28.35 -31.95
C PHE A 445 -8.86 28.66 -31.71
N LEU A 446 -8.10 29.01 -32.75
CA LEU A 446 -6.68 29.34 -32.60
C LEU A 446 -6.47 30.70 -31.93
N ASN A 447 -7.36 31.68 -32.13
CA ASN A 447 -7.33 32.92 -31.35
C ASN A 447 -7.56 32.63 -29.87
N ARG A 448 -8.60 31.86 -29.52
CA ARG A 448 -8.83 31.47 -28.12
C ARG A 448 -7.63 30.71 -27.53
N TYR A 449 -6.95 29.88 -28.31
CA TYR A 449 -5.70 29.26 -27.87
C TYR A 449 -4.60 30.29 -27.56
N LEU A 450 -4.41 31.33 -28.38
CA LEU A 450 -3.43 32.38 -28.11
C LEU A 450 -3.76 33.13 -26.81
N ASP A 451 -5.03 33.49 -26.60
CA ASP A 451 -5.49 34.15 -25.38
C ASP A 451 -5.22 33.28 -24.14
N LEU A 452 -5.41 31.96 -24.27
CA LEU A 452 -5.12 31.00 -23.19
C LEU A 452 -3.63 30.89 -22.90
N VAL A 453 -2.77 30.90 -23.92
CA VAL A 453 -1.31 30.87 -23.70
C VAL A 453 -0.82 32.17 -23.06
N GLU A 454 -1.33 33.32 -23.50
CA GLU A 454 -1.05 34.60 -22.84
C GLU A 454 -1.50 34.57 -21.38
N ALA A 455 -2.66 34.00 -21.09
CA ALA A 455 -3.14 33.85 -19.71
C ALA A 455 -2.32 32.88 -18.84
N ILE A 456 -1.65 31.90 -19.47
CA ILE A 456 -0.70 31.01 -18.78
C ILE A 456 0.62 31.75 -18.47
N GLU A 457 1.09 32.60 -19.38
CA GLU A 457 2.36 33.33 -19.25
C GLU A 457 2.26 34.52 -18.28
N ASP A 458 1.12 35.23 -18.24
CA ASP A 458 0.87 36.36 -17.35
C ASP A 458 -0.47 36.23 -16.59
N PRO A 459 -0.51 35.46 -15.48
CA PRO A 459 -1.74 35.21 -14.74
C PRO A 459 -2.35 36.45 -14.05
N ASP A 460 -1.55 37.48 -13.77
CA ASP A 460 -1.96 38.66 -12.99
C ASP A 460 -2.68 39.71 -13.85
N ASN A 461 -2.40 39.77 -15.16
CA ASN A 461 -3.02 40.74 -16.09
C ASN A 461 -4.16 40.18 -16.96
N SER A 462 -4.33 38.86 -17.01
CA SER A 462 -5.15 38.17 -18.02
C SER A 462 -6.50 37.63 -17.52
N SER A 463 -6.75 37.63 -16.19
CA SER A 463 -8.00 37.08 -15.64
C SER A 463 -9.25 37.89 -16.00
N ASP A 464 -9.09 39.18 -16.32
CA ASP A 464 -10.19 40.09 -16.69
C ASP A 464 -10.35 40.27 -18.22
N SER A 465 -9.51 39.64 -19.05
CA SER A 465 -9.42 39.93 -20.50
C SER A 465 -9.79 38.78 -21.46
N LEU A 466 -10.19 37.59 -20.97
CA LEU A 466 -10.67 36.51 -21.83
C LEU A 466 -12.09 36.80 -22.34
N ASP A 467 -12.21 37.70 -23.32
CA ASP A 467 -13.48 38.06 -23.95
C ASP A 467 -14.12 36.82 -24.61
N SER A 468 -15.23 36.37 -24.04
CA SER A 468 -15.90 35.13 -24.43
C SER A 468 -17.14 35.34 -25.29
N THR A 469 -17.30 36.54 -25.86
CA THR A 469 -18.35 36.87 -26.82
C THR A 469 -18.46 35.87 -27.97
N ASP A 470 -17.33 35.36 -28.48
CA ASP A 470 -17.29 34.48 -29.66
C ASP A 470 -17.97 33.12 -29.44
N PHE A 471 -18.10 32.71 -28.18
CA PHE A 471 -18.68 31.42 -27.79
C PHE A 471 -20.10 31.56 -27.22
N GLN A 472 -20.68 32.77 -27.23
CA GLN A 472 -22.05 32.99 -26.80
C GLN A 472 -23.03 32.16 -27.64
N GLY A 473 -23.93 31.44 -26.97
CA GLY A 473 -24.90 30.56 -27.64
C GLY A 473 -24.33 29.23 -28.12
N THR A 474 -23.09 28.90 -27.76
CA THR A 474 -22.51 27.55 -27.90
C THR A 474 -22.63 26.76 -26.59
N ASP A 475 -22.25 25.48 -26.62
CA ASP A 475 -22.10 24.62 -25.44
C ASP A 475 -20.63 24.39 -25.05
N ILE A 476 -19.72 25.24 -25.55
CA ILE A 476 -18.32 25.30 -25.15
C ILE A 476 -18.23 26.05 -23.81
N PRO A 477 -17.58 25.51 -22.77
CA PRO A 477 -17.38 26.20 -21.50
C PRO A 477 -16.72 27.57 -21.69
N MET A 478 -17.35 28.61 -21.14
CA MET A 478 -16.88 30.00 -21.21
C MET A 478 -15.73 30.24 -20.23
N GLU A 479 -15.84 29.66 -19.05
CA GLU A 479 -14.80 29.66 -18.01
C GLU A 479 -14.17 28.28 -17.98
N VAL A 480 -12.83 28.24 -18.10
CA VAL A 480 -12.04 27.02 -18.12
C VAL A 480 -10.89 27.13 -17.13
N PRO A 481 -10.49 26.02 -16.47
CA PRO A 481 -9.29 26.03 -15.65
C PRO A 481 -8.05 26.34 -16.50
N ILE A 482 -7.28 27.36 -16.11
CA ILE A 482 -6.02 27.72 -16.78
C ILE A 482 -4.95 26.66 -16.41
N PRO A 483 -4.32 25.99 -17.40
CA PRO A 483 -3.24 25.04 -17.16
C PRO A 483 -2.00 25.67 -16.50
N GLU A 484 -1.23 24.89 -15.74
CA GLU A 484 0.02 25.37 -15.12
C GLU A 484 1.15 25.61 -16.14
N HIS A 485 1.13 24.88 -17.26
CA HIS A 485 2.15 24.93 -18.31
C HIS A 485 1.49 24.86 -19.68
N ALA A 486 2.01 25.63 -20.64
CA ALA A 486 1.54 25.63 -22.02
C ALA A 486 1.76 24.26 -22.69
N TYR A 487 0.77 23.83 -23.46
CA TYR A 487 0.78 22.56 -24.20
C TYR A 487 1.75 22.58 -25.39
N THR A 488 1.94 23.73 -26.02
CA THR A 488 2.71 23.89 -27.25
C THR A 488 4.15 24.31 -26.98
N THR A 489 5.03 24.05 -27.94
CA THR A 489 6.39 24.65 -27.94
C THR A 489 6.35 26.06 -28.49
N ASP A 490 7.35 26.89 -28.14
CA ASP A 490 7.51 28.24 -28.68
C ASP A 490 7.42 28.27 -30.21
N LYS A 491 8.01 27.28 -30.90
CA LYS A 491 7.96 27.17 -32.37
C LYS A 491 6.56 26.95 -32.91
N GLU A 492 5.79 26.09 -32.27
CA GLU A 492 4.40 25.83 -32.64
C GLU A 492 3.55 27.07 -32.35
N HIS A 493 3.77 27.69 -31.20
CA HIS A 493 3.09 28.92 -30.79
C HIS A 493 3.34 30.07 -31.76
N GLU A 494 4.59 30.35 -32.14
CA GLU A 494 4.92 31.36 -33.15
C GLU A 494 4.27 31.05 -34.50
N SER A 495 4.27 29.78 -34.93
CA SER A 495 3.63 29.40 -36.20
C SER A 495 2.12 29.67 -36.21
N ILE A 496 1.44 29.50 -35.07
CA ILE A 496 0.03 29.87 -34.93
C ILE A 496 -0.14 31.39 -34.94
N ARG A 497 0.69 32.13 -34.19
CA ARG A 497 0.66 33.59 -34.15
C ARG A 497 0.84 34.20 -35.54
N GLU A 498 1.84 33.75 -36.30
CA GLU A 498 2.07 34.18 -37.68
C GLU A 498 0.87 33.92 -38.59
N TRP A 499 0.24 32.75 -38.44
CA TRP A 499 -0.94 32.40 -39.24
C TRP A 499 -2.14 33.27 -38.89
N ILE A 500 -2.41 33.49 -37.61
CA ILE A 500 -3.49 34.39 -37.15
C ILE A 500 -3.27 35.81 -37.68
N LEU A 501 -2.05 36.34 -37.58
CA LEU A 501 -1.72 37.67 -38.12
C LEU A 501 -1.96 37.73 -39.63
N ALA A 502 -1.52 36.71 -40.38
CA ALA A 502 -1.72 36.66 -41.83
C ALA A 502 -3.21 36.62 -42.22
N VAL A 503 -4.02 35.85 -41.49
CA VAL A 503 -5.47 35.73 -41.74
C VAL A 503 -6.20 37.01 -41.33
N SER A 504 -5.84 37.65 -40.22
CA SER A 504 -6.43 38.92 -39.78
C SER A 504 -6.20 40.07 -40.77
N MET A 505 -5.09 40.02 -41.52
CA MET A 505 -4.83 40.98 -42.60
C MET A 505 -5.65 40.70 -43.87
N ASP A 506 -6.04 39.45 -44.11
CA ASP A 506 -6.92 39.05 -45.20
C ASP A 506 -8.39 39.22 -44.77
N GLN A 507 -8.93 40.45 -44.89
CA GLN A 507 -10.28 40.88 -44.47
C GLN A 507 -11.46 40.08 -45.06
N LYS A 508 -11.22 38.96 -45.73
CA LYS A 508 -12.21 38.08 -46.35
C LYS A 508 -12.79 37.05 -45.40
N LEU A 509 -12.16 36.79 -44.26
CA LEU A 509 -12.62 35.76 -43.33
C LEU A 509 -13.66 36.33 -42.37
N ASP A 510 -14.86 35.76 -42.41
CA ASP A 510 -15.94 36.08 -41.47
C ASP A 510 -15.68 35.37 -40.14
N GLN A 511 -15.50 36.13 -39.07
CA GLN A 511 -15.08 35.64 -37.75
C GLN A 511 -16.25 35.03 -36.97
N THR A 512 -17.09 34.25 -37.67
CA THR A 512 -18.33 33.71 -37.12
C THR A 512 -18.32 32.18 -37.16
N LEU A 513 -18.78 31.58 -36.07
CA LEU A 513 -18.98 30.13 -35.99
C LEU A 513 -20.20 29.73 -36.85
N PRO A 514 -20.08 28.69 -37.69
CA PRO A 514 -21.16 28.28 -38.57
C PRO A 514 -22.33 27.70 -37.77
N LYS A 515 -23.54 27.89 -38.30
CA LYS A 515 -24.80 27.45 -37.68
C LYS A 515 -25.42 26.29 -38.47
N ASP A 516 -26.06 25.38 -37.75
CA ASP A 516 -26.81 24.26 -38.33
C ASP A 516 -28.26 24.65 -38.71
N GLU A 517 -29.05 23.66 -39.10
CA GLU A 517 -30.47 23.81 -39.45
C GLU A 517 -31.37 24.30 -38.30
N ARG A 518 -30.91 24.22 -37.05
CA ARG A 518 -31.60 24.78 -35.87
C ARG A 518 -31.23 26.25 -35.65
N GLY A 519 -30.30 26.80 -36.41
CA GLY A 519 -29.77 28.15 -36.23
C GLY A 519 -28.81 28.29 -35.05
N VAL A 520 -28.28 27.17 -34.53
CA VAL A 520 -27.28 27.15 -33.44
C VAL A 520 -25.95 26.64 -33.96
N TYR A 521 -24.87 26.87 -33.22
CA TYR A 521 -23.53 26.40 -33.61
C TYR A 521 -23.53 24.91 -33.97
N VAL A 522 -22.92 24.55 -35.11
CA VAL A 522 -23.03 23.20 -35.71
C VAL A 522 -22.59 22.03 -34.82
N ALA A 523 -21.67 22.26 -33.88
CA ALA A 523 -21.23 21.23 -32.94
C ALA A 523 -21.97 21.28 -31.59
N SER A 524 -22.92 22.21 -31.42
CA SER A 524 -23.69 22.35 -30.18
C SER A 524 -24.72 21.24 -30.02
N LEU A 525 -24.74 20.58 -28.88
CA LEU A 525 -25.78 19.61 -28.52
C LEU A 525 -27.06 20.35 -28.11
N ASN A 526 -26.91 21.44 -27.38
CA ASN A 526 -28.02 22.21 -26.83
C ASN A 526 -28.52 23.26 -27.83
N SER A 527 -29.83 23.41 -27.92
CA SER A 527 -30.48 24.49 -28.65
C SER A 527 -31.11 25.48 -27.67
N PRO A 528 -30.48 26.66 -27.41
CA PRO A 528 -31.00 27.62 -26.43
C PRO A 528 -32.41 28.13 -26.75
N GLY A 529 -32.74 28.26 -28.05
CA GLY A 529 -34.03 28.79 -28.48
C GLY A 529 -35.21 27.83 -28.32
N THR A 530 -34.98 26.51 -28.25
CA THR A 530 -36.04 25.49 -28.17
C THR A 530 -36.01 24.68 -26.88
N GLY A 531 -34.91 24.74 -26.10
CA GLY A 531 -34.72 23.92 -24.90
C GLY A 531 -34.49 22.43 -25.19
N LEU A 532 -34.37 22.04 -26.47
CA LEU A 532 -34.11 20.66 -26.87
C LEU A 532 -32.59 20.40 -26.93
N SER A 533 -32.18 19.23 -26.45
CA SER A 533 -30.79 18.74 -26.54
C SER A 533 -30.73 17.57 -27.51
N ALA A 534 -29.85 17.68 -28.51
CA ALA A 534 -29.45 16.55 -29.34
C ALA A 534 -28.52 15.62 -28.54
N LEU A 535 -28.48 14.34 -28.92
CA LEU A 535 -27.52 13.38 -28.37
C LEU A 535 -26.22 13.42 -29.19
N PRO A 536 -25.04 13.32 -28.54
CA PRO A 536 -23.76 13.31 -29.24
C PRO A 536 -23.55 11.99 -29.98
N CYS A 537 -23.06 12.07 -31.20
CA CYS A 537 -22.63 10.91 -31.98
C CYS A 537 -21.48 10.19 -31.25
N ILE A 538 -21.61 8.87 -31.04
CA ILE A 538 -20.56 8.08 -30.36
C ILE A 538 -19.25 7.99 -31.17
N ILE A 539 -19.29 8.28 -32.48
CA ILE A 539 -18.11 8.29 -33.33
C ILE A 539 -17.47 9.68 -33.36
N SER A 540 -18.25 10.71 -33.69
CA SER A 540 -17.71 12.04 -33.99
C SER A 540 -17.97 13.11 -32.92
N GLY A 541 -18.81 12.81 -31.93
CA GLY A 541 -19.24 13.78 -30.91
C GLY A 541 -20.17 14.90 -31.42
N TYR A 542 -20.43 15.00 -32.72
CA TYR A 542 -21.37 15.99 -33.27
C TYR A 542 -22.83 15.65 -32.92
N PRO A 543 -23.73 16.65 -32.87
CA PRO A 543 -25.16 16.41 -32.62
C PRO A 543 -25.77 15.54 -33.72
N VAL A 544 -26.51 14.50 -33.33
CA VAL A 544 -27.28 13.68 -34.27
C VAL A 544 -28.69 14.25 -34.41
N LEU A 545 -28.95 14.96 -35.51
CA LEU A 545 -30.24 15.62 -35.77
C LEU A 545 -31.21 14.73 -36.56
N ARG A 546 -30.69 13.88 -37.45
CA ARG A 546 -31.48 13.03 -38.36
C ARG A 546 -30.80 11.68 -38.56
N ASN A 547 -31.58 10.65 -38.92
CA ASN A 547 -31.08 9.33 -39.32
C ASN A 547 -30.06 8.74 -38.33
N GLY A 548 -30.39 8.76 -37.04
CA GLY A 548 -29.52 8.24 -36.00
C GLY A 548 -29.71 6.74 -35.78
N ILE A 549 -28.60 6.04 -35.51
CA ILE A 549 -28.60 4.63 -35.10
C ILE A 549 -28.52 4.60 -33.58
N ILE A 550 -29.56 4.05 -32.94
CA ILE A 550 -29.68 3.97 -31.48
C ILE A 550 -29.15 2.62 -30.98
N PHE A 551 -28.44 2.66 -29.86
CA PHE A 551 -27.96 1.46 -29.17
C PHE A 551 -28.81 1.20 -27.92
N GLU A 552 -29.63 0.16 -27.93
CA GLU A 552 -30.74 -0.06 -26.97
C GLU A 552 -30.31 -0.12 -25.50
N GLN A 553 -29.11 -0.64 -25.19
CA GLN A 553 -28.68 -0.84 -23.80
C GLN A 553 -28.22 0.45 -23.11
N SER A 554 -27.83 1.48 -23.88
CA SER A 554 -27.15 2.67 -23.34
C SER A 554 -27.81 3.99 -23.72
N LYS A 555 -28.83 3.97 -24.59
CA LYS A 555 -29.42 5.17 -25.22
C LYS A 555 -28.39 6.07 -25.92
N ARG A 556 -27.23 5.52 -26.28
CA ARG A 556 -26.24 6.22 -27.13
C ARG A 556 -26.68 6.18 -28.58
N ILE A 557 -26.17 7.11 -29.38
CA ILE A 557 -26.55 7.26 -30.78
C ILE A 557 -25.31 7.45 -31.67
N ALA A 558 -25.38 7.00 -32.92
CA ALA A 558 -24.42 7.35 -33.95
C ALA A 558 -25.15 7.96 -35.16
N SER A 559 -24.53 8.95 -35.82
CA SER A 559 -24.99 9.36 -37.14
C SER A 559 -24.77 8.20 -38.12
N LYS A 560 -25.80 7.86 -38.91
CA LYS A 560 -25.70 6.78 -39.90
C LYS A 560 -24.54 6.99 -40.87
N VAL A 561 -24.31 8.23 -41.32
CA VAL A 561 -23.20 8.57 -42.22
C VAL A 561 -21.84 8.25 -41.59
N ASN A 562 -21.63 8.68 -40.35
CA ASN A 562 -20.37 8.46 -39.65
C ASN A 562 -20.18 6.99 -39.27
N TRP A 563 -21.27 6.29 -38.91
CA TRP A 563 -21.26 4.86 -38.62
C TRP A 563 -20.92 4.02 -39.85
N ASP A 564 -21.56 4.27 -40.99
CA ASP A 564 -21.30 3.54 -42.22
C ASP A 564 -19.87 3.79 -42.72
N LYS A 565 -19.38 5.05 -42.65
CA LYS A 565 -18.00 5.41 -42.98
C LYS A 565 -16.99 4.71 -42.04
N PHE A 566 -17.25 4.70 -40.73
CA PHE A 566 -16.42 3.99 -39.76
C PHE A 566 -16.38 2.48 -40.04
N LEU A 567 -17.54 1.84 -40.28
CA LEU A 567 -17.59 0.41 -40.61
C LEU A 567 -16.84 0.08 -41.92
N TYR A 568 -16.94 0.94 -42.93
CA TYR A 568 -16.18 0.81 -44.17
C TYR A 568 -14.68 0.85 -43.90
N ILE A 569 -14.22 1.84 -43.13
CA ILE A 569 -12.80 1.99 -42.74
C ILE A 569 -12.31 0.77 -41.98
N THR A 570 -13.07 0.27 -41.00
CA THR A 570 -12.72 -0.92 -40.20
C THR A 570 -12.58 -2.17 -41.07
N LYS A 571 -13.46 -2.34 -42.06
CA LYS A 571 -13.40 -3.49 -43.00
C LYS A 571 -12.19 -3.43 -43.94
N ILE A 572 -11.83 -2.24 -44.41
CA ILE A 572 -10.77 -2.07 -45.43
C ILE A 572 -9.39 -1.97 -44.82
N SER A 573 -9.24 -1.19 -43.76
CA SER A 573 -7.94 -0.91 -43.17
C SER A 573 -7.37 -2.12 -42.45
N ARG A 574 -8.23 -3.04 -42.00
CA ARG A 574 -7.87 -4.25 -41.22
C ARG A 574 -6.94 -3.95 -40.04
N THR A 575 -7.03 -2.74 -39.50
CA THR A 575 -6.29 -2.29 -38.34
C THR A 575 -6.88 -2.93 -37.08
N SER A 576 -6.02 -3.36 -36.16
CA SER A 576 -6.42 -3.90 -34.86
C SER A 576 -7.19 -2.86 -34.05
N GLU A 577 -6.80 -1.60 -34.18
CA GLU A 577 -7.28 -0.47 -33.38
C GLU A 577 -8.74 -0.13 -33.72
N CYS A 578 -9.09 -0.04 -35.00
CA CYS A 578 -10.46 0.22 -35.42
C CYS A 578 -11.39 -0.95 -35.08
N SER A 579 -10.87 -2.18 -35.11
CA SER A 579 -11.62 -3.40 -34.75
C SER A 579 -11.92 -3.43 -33.25
N ASP A 580 -10.94 -3.11 -32.39
CA ASP A 580 -11.16 -2.97 -30.96
C ASP A 580 -12.15 -1.86 -30.62
N VAL A 581 -12.05 -0.68 -31.27
CA VAL A 581 -13.01 0.41 -31.03
C VAL A 581 -14.43 -0.03 -31.35
N LYS A 582 -14.62 -0.80 -32.43
CA LYS A 582 -15.93 -1.35 -32.80
C LYS A 582 -16.44 -2.30 -31.70
N GLU A 583 -15.61 -3.24 -31.26
CA GLU A 583 -15.97 -4.19 -30.20
C GLU A 583 -16.28 -3.47 -28.88
N PHE A 584 -15.51 -2.45 -28.55
CA PHE A 584 -15.74 -1.63 -27.36
C PHE A 584 -17.09 -0.89 -27.46
N ILE A 585 -17.43 -0.29 -28.60
CA ILE A 585 -18.74 0.37 -28.79
C ILE A 585 -19.87 -0.62 -28.58
N GLU A 586 -19.77 -1.83 -29.14
CA GLU A 586 -20.76 -2.90 -28.96
C GLU A 586 -20.88 -3.33 -27.49
N ARG A 587 -19.75 -3.46 -26.78
CA ARG A 587 -19.71 -3.80 -25.35
C ARG A 587 -20.23 -2.69 -24.44
N TRP A 588 -19.94 -1.43 -24.77
CA TRP A 588 -20.33 -0.27 -23.97
C TRP A 588 -21.79 0.13 -24.21
N SER A 589 -22.24 0.04 -25.46
CA SER A 589 -23.51 0.61 -25.90
C SER A 589 -24.60 -0.42 -26.15
N GLY A 590 -24.22 -1.69 -26.34
CA GLY A 590 -25.07 -2.78 -26.82
C GLY A 590 -25.00 -2.97 -28.33
N THR A 591 -25.70 -3.98 -28.85
CA THR A 591 -25.83 -4.22 -30.29
C THR A 591 -26.72 -3.16 -30.95
N ASN A 592 -26.39 -2.78 -32.18
CA ASN A 592 -27.21 -1.85 -32.95
C ASN A 592 -28.51 -2.52 -33.40
N THR A 593 -29.65 -1.84 -33.21
CA THR A 593 -30.88 -2.22 -33.92
C THR A 593 -30.93 -1.43 -35.22
N LEU A 594 -30.99 -2.15 -36.35
CA LEU A 594 -31.09 -1.57 -37.70
C LEU A 594 -32.48 -0.97 -37.99
N ASN A 595 -33.36 -0.86 -36.99
CA ASN A 595 -34.72 -0.36 -37.15
C ASN A 595 -34.82 1.07 -36.63
N GLY A 596 -34.84 2.00 -37.59
CA GLY A 596 -34.67 3.43 -37.37
C GLY A 596 -35.83 4.14 -36.65
N ILE A 597 -35.52 5.38 -36.29
CA ILE A 597 -36.48 6.49 -36.23
C ILE A 597 -36.23 7.34 -37.47
#